data_AF-A0A3D2EQF2-F1
#
_entry.id   AF-A0A3D2EQF2-F1
#
_cell.length_a   1.000
_cell.length_b   1.000
_cell.length_c   1.000
_cell.angle_alpha   90.00
_cell.angle_beta   90.00
_cell.angle_gamma   90.00
#
_symmetry.space_group_name_H-M   'P 1'
#
loop_
_entity.id
_entity.type
_entity.pdbx_description
1 polymer ?
#
loop_
_entity_poly.entity_id
_entity_poly.type
_entity_poly.pdbx_seq_one_letter_code
_entity_poly.pdbx_strand_id
1 'polypeptide(L)' 'MPMSAGEIEQMIRSALPDADVRIEDLRGDGDHYAAHIVSEAFRGKS' A
#
# COMPACT_ATOMS: atom_id res chain seq x y z
N MET A 1 -16.88 -6.73 -0.54
CA MET A 1 -16.69 -5.28 -0.79
C MET A 1 -15.24 -5.10 -1.21
N PRO A 2 -14.93 -4.37 -2.29
CA PRO A 2 -13.55 -4.01 -2.58
C PRO A 2 -12.98 -3.18 -1.43
N MET A 3 -11.70 -3.39 -1.11
CA MET A 3 -11.01 -2.57 -0.10
C MET A 3 -10.78 -1.18 -0.68
N SER A 4 -11.06 -0.15 0.11
CA SER A 4 -10.70 1.23 -0.22
C SER A 4 -9.18 1.44 -0.13
N ALA A 5 -8.67 2.46 -0.83
CA ALA A 5 -7.26 2.85 -0.74
C ALA A 5 -6.79 3.09 0.71
N GLY A 6 -7.65 3.70 1.55
CA GLY A 6 -7.34 3.96 2.95
C GLY A 6 -7.25 2.69 3.81
N GLU A 7 -8.10 1.70 3.54
CA GLU A 7 -8.01 0.39 4.20
C GLU A 7 -6.72 -0.34 3.82
N ILE A 8 -6.34 -0.29 2.53
CA ILE A 8 -5.06 -0.85 2.05
C ILE A 8 -3.88 -0.18 2.76
N GLU A 9 -3.86 1.15 2.82
CA GLU A 9 -2.80 1.90 3.50
C GLU A 9 -2.71 1.55 5.00
N GLN A 10 -3.84 1.52 5.70
CA GLN A 10 -3.87 1.16 7.13
C GLN A 10 -3.35 -0.26 7.38
N MET A 11 -3.73 -1.22 6.55
CA MET A 11 -3.28 -2.60 6.68
C MET A 11 -1.76 -2.70 6.47
N ILE A 12 -1.22 -2.02 5.45
CA ILE A 12 0.22 -2.01 5.18
C ILE A 12 0.97 -1.37 6.35
N ARG A 13 0.57 -0.17 6.81
CA ARG A 13 1.22 0.51 7.94
C ARG A 13 1.10 -0.26 9.26
N SER A 14 0.03 -1.03 9.45
CA SER A 14 -0.11 -1.89 10.63
C SER A 14 0.87 -3.07 10.60
N ALA A 15 1.14 -3.64 9.43
CA ALA A 15 2.08 -4.74 9.25
C ALA A 15 3.55 -4.28 9.17
N LEU A 16 3.78 -3.09 8.60
CA LEU A 16 5.09 -2.44 8.43
C LEU A 16 5.00 -1.02 8.99
N PRO A 17 5.19 -0.82 10.31
CA PRO A 17 5.02 0.48 10.97
C PRO A 17 5.95 1.58 10.47
N ASP A 18 7.09 1.21 9.89
CA ASP A 18 8.07 2.13 9.29
C ASP A 18 7.76 2.49 7.83
N ALA A 19 6.74 1.87 7.22
CA ALA A 19 6.47 2.03 5.81
C ALA A 19 5.97 3.44 5.46
N ASP A 20 6.61 4.06 4.47
CA ASP A 20 6.00 5.11 3.68
C ASP A 20 5.19 4.46 2.55
N VAL A 21 3.90 4.80 2.47
CA VAL A 21 2.92 4.14 1.62
C VAL A 21 2.22 5.18 0.76
N ARG A 22 2.25 4.98 -0.55
CA ARG A 22 1.46 5.73 -1.51
C ARG A 22 0.59 4.78 -2.32
N ILE A 23 -0.71 5.02 -2.31
CA ILE A 23 -1.70 4.28 -3.11
C ILE A 23 -2.16 5.17 -4.26
N GLU A 24 -2.19 4.62 -5.47
CA GLU A 24 -2.67 5.30 -6.68
C GLU A 24 -3.76 4.46 -7.35
N ASP A 25 -4.91 5.07 -7.62
CA ASP A 25 -5.96 4.44 -8.43
C ASP A 25 -5.57 4.56 -9.90
N LEU A 26 -5.34 3.41 -10.54
CA LEU A 26 -4.82 3.33 -11.90
C LEU A 26 -5.92 3.51 -12.96
N ARG A 27 -7.18 3.35 -12.58
CA ARG A 27 -8.32 3.34 -13.52
C ARG A 27 -9.44 4.30 -13.13
N GLY A 28 -9.40 4.85 -11.92
CA GLY A 28 -10.47 5.68 -11.35
C GLY A 28 -11.73 4.88 -11.03
N ASP A 29 -11.62 3.55 -10.95
CA ASP A 29 -12.75 2.64 -10.71
C ASP A 29 -12.90 2.24 -9.24
N GLY A 30 -11.92 2.62 -8.39
CA GLY A 30 -11.95 2.32 -6.97
C GLY A 30 -11.68 0.86 -6.62
N ASP A 31 -11.21 0.04 -7.57
CA ASP A 31 -10.81 -1.35 -7.32
C ASP A 31 -9.48 -1.79 -7.98
N HIS A 32 -8.88 -0.96 -8.84
CA HIS A 32 -7.53 -1.19 -9.39
C HIS A 32 -6.50 -0.20 -8.86
N TYR A 33 -5.71 -0.63 -7.86
CA TYR A 33 -4.69 0.22 -7.22
C TYR A 33 -3.25 -0.24 -7.48
N ALA A 34 -2.33 0.73 -7.59
CA ALA A 34 -0.90 0.53 -7.38
C ALA A 34 -0.52 0.97 -5.96
N ALA A 35 0.32 0.18 -5.28
CA ALA A 35 0.89 0.54 -3.98
C ALA A 35 2.42 0.68 -4.12
N HIS A 36 2.93 1.88 -3.85
CA HIS A 36 4.35 2.13 -3.68
C HIS A 36 4.67 2.14 -2.19
N ILE A 37 5.53 1.22 -1.76
CA ILE A 37 5.83 0.98 -0.35
C ILE A 37 7.34 1.04 -0.16
N VAL A 38 7.81 1.93 0.71
CA VAL A 38 9.22 2.05 1.10
C VAL A 38 9.33 1.68 2.57
N SER A 39 10.10 0.64 2.88
CA SER A 39 10.35 0.17 4.25
C SER A 39 11.71 -0.51 4.35
N GLU A 40 12.35 -0.40 5.51
CA GLU A 40 13.61 -1.09 5.81
C GLU A 40 13.46 -2.61 5.83
N ALA A 41 12.25 -3.12 6.02
CA ALA A 41 11.95 -4.56 5.97
C ALA A 41 12.30 -5.21 4.62
N PHE A 42 12.36 -4.42 3.53
CA PHE A 42 12.74 -4.89 2.21
C PHE A 42 14.25 -4.90 1.95
N ARG A 43 15.08 -4.33 2.82
CA ARG A 43 16.52 -4.27 2.62
C ARG A 43 17.11 -5.67 2.43
N GLY A 44 17.79 -5.88 1.30
CA GLY A 44 18.44 -7.15 0.97
C GLY A 44 17.50 -8.28 0.54
N LYS A 45 16.22 -7.98 0.28
CA LYS A 45 15.25 -8.94 -0.29
C LYS A 45 15.09 -8.69 -1.79
N SER A 46 14.77 -9.74 -2.55
CA SER A 46 14.54 -9.73 -4.01
C SER A 46 13.40 -10.66 -4.38
#